data_AF-A0A3B0V736-F1
#
_entry.id   AF-A0A3B0V736-F1
#
_cell.length_a   1.000
_cell.length_b   1.000
_cell.length_c   1.000
_cell.angle_alpha   90.00
_cell.angle_beta   90.00
_cell.angle_gamma   90.00
#
_symmetry.space_group_name_H-M   'P 1'
#
loop_
_entity.id
_entity.type
_entity.pdbx_description
1 polymer ?
#
loop_
_entity_poly.entity_id
_entity_poly.type
_entity_poly.pdbx_seq_one_letter_code
_entity_poly.pdbx_strand_id
1 'polypeptide(L)' 'DEILKLNIPTGVPLVYELDDDLKPIKHYYLGDQEAIDKATHAVANQGKYL' A
#
# COMPACT_ATOMS: atom_id res chain seq x y z
N ASP A 1 16.14 -1.88 3.19
CA ASP A 1 15.34 -2.85 3.97
C ASP A 1 13.85 -2.59 4.01
N GLU A 2 13.38 -1.34 4.16
CA GLU A 2 11.92 -1.07 4.27
C GLU A 2 11.09 -1.41 3.02
N ILE A 3 11.64 -1.24 1.82
CA ILE A 3 10.91 -1.52 0.57
C ILE A 3 10.54 -3.01 0.43
N LEU A 4 11.38 -3.91 0.94
CA LEU A 4 11.21 -5.35 0.77
C LEU A 4 10.03 -5.93 1.56
N LYS A 5 9.52 -5.20 2.56
CA LYS A 5 8.41 -5.64 3.43
C LYS A 5 7.08 -4.97 3.07
N LEU A 6 7.05 -4.16 2.02
CA LEU A 6 5.87 -3.39 1.65
C LEU A 6 4.92 -4.25 0.79
N ASN A 7 3.84 -4.74 1.39
CA ASN A 7 2.77 -5.44 0.67
C ASN A 7 1.74 -4.42 0.17
N ILE A 8 1.82 -4.04 -1.10
CA ILE A 8 0.87 -3.11 -1.72
C ILE A 8 -0.34 -3.92 -2.24
N PRO A 9 -1.57 -3.64 -1.77
CA PRO A 9 -2.78 -4.29 -2.25
C PRO A 9 -3.02 -3.96 -3.73
N THR A 10 -3.42 -4.96 -4.51
CA THR A 10 -3.69 -4.79 -5.94
C THR A 10 -5.08 -4.20 -6.18
N GLY A 11 -5.21 -3.31 -7.17
CA GLY A 11 -6.50 -2.72 -7.54
C GLY A 11 -7.02 -1.63 -6.60
N VAL A 12 -6.24 -1.23 -5.59
CA VAL A 12 -6.57 -0.14 -4.66
C VAL A 12 -5.73 1.08 -5.00
N PRO A 13 -6.33 2.27 -5.21
CA PRO A 13 -5.57 3.49 -5.44
C PRO A 13 -4.74 3.88 -4.20
N LEU A 14 -3.43 4.08 -4.38
CA LEU A 14 -2.53 4.63 -3.36
C LEU A 14 -2.26 6.10 -3.66
N VAL A 15 -2.69 6.98 -2.75
CA VAL A 15 -2.55 8.43 -2.88
C VAL A 15 -1.30 8.88 -2.14
N TYR A 16 -0.49 9.72 -2.79
CA TYR A 16 0.63 10.42 -2.18
C TYR A 16 0.34 11.92 -2.14
N GLU A 17 0.57 12.53 -0.98
CA GLU A 17 0.62 13.98 -0.84
C GLU A 17 2.10 14.38 -0.81
N LEU A 18 2.46 15.35 -1.65
CA LEU A 18 3.83 15.85 -1.78
C LEU A 18 3.91 17.30 -1.30
N ASP A 19 5.08 17.71 -0.79
CA ASP A 19 5.40 19.11 -0.56
C ASP A 19 5.84 19.83 -1.86
N ASP A 20 6.16 21.12 -1.75
CA ASP A 20 6.59 21.96 -2.86
C ASP A 20 7.94 21.51 -3.47
N ASP A 21 8.75 20.76 -2.71
CA ASP A 21 10.00 20.13 -3.17
C ASP A 21 9.75 18.75 -3.83
N LEU A 22 8.49 18.35 -4.03
CA LEU A 22 8.07 17.03 -4.52
C LEU A 22 8.46 15.86 -3.59
N LYS A 23 8.65 16.11 -2.30
CA LYS A 23 8.91 15.04 -1.32
C LYS A 23 7.59 14.53 -0.76
N PRO A 24 7.43 13.19 -0.63
CA PRO A 24 6.22 12.62 -0.06
C PRO A 24 6.12 12.91 1.43
N ILE A 25 5.03 13.57 1.82
CA ILE A 25 4.71 13.89 3.23
C ILE A 25 3.70 12.91 3.82
N LYS A 26 2.85 12.29 2.98
CA LYS A 26 1.84 11.33 3.40
C LYS A 26 1.50 10.36 2.27
N HIS A 27 1.12 9.15 2.65
CA HIS A 27 0.50 8.20 1.74
C HIS A 27 -0.64 7.45 2.42
N TYR A 28 -1.68 7.12 1.67
CA TYR A 28 -2.82 6.32 2.15
C TYR A 28 -3.56 5.69 0.99
N TYR A 29 -4.19 4.55 1.25
CA TYR A 29 -5.07 3.90 0.29
C TYR A 29 -6.44 4.59 0.29
N LEU A 30 -7.01 4.78 -0.90
CA LEU A 30 -8.32 5.40 -1.08
C LEU A 30 -9.41 4.34 -1.19
N GLY A 31 -10.42 4.39 -0.31
CA GLY A 31 -11.57 3.49 -0.36
C GLY A 31 -11.99 2.98 1.02
N ASP A 32 -12.73 1.87 1.02
CA ASP A 32 -13.19 1.19 2.23
C ASP A 32 -12.03 0.48 2.95
N GLN A 33 -11.81 0.84 4.22
CA GLN A 33 -10.69 0.34 5.00
C GLN A 33 -10.72 -1.19 5.18
N GLU A 34 -11.90 -1.79 5.33
CA GLU A 34 -12.05 -3.24 5.53
C GLU A 34 -11.67 -4.01 4.25
N ALA A 35 -12.02 -3.46 3.08
CA ALA A 35 -11.64 -4.02 1.79
C ALA A 35 -10.13 -3.92 1.54
N ILE A 36 -9.51 -2.80 1.95
CA ILE A 36 -8.08 -2.54 1.81
C ILE A 36 -7.27 -3.49 2.71
N ASP A 37 -7.70 -3.69 3.96
CA ASP A 37 -7.04 -4.59 4.90
C ASP A 37 -7.11 -6.05 4.40
N LYS A 38 -8.27 -6.48 3.88
CA LYS A 38 -8.42 -7.82 3.26
C LYS A 38 -7.48 -7.99 2.07
N ALA A 39 -7.40 -7.01 1.19
CA ALA A 39 -6.52 -7.05 0.02
C ALA A 39 -5.03 -7.09 0.43
N THR A 40 -4.65 -6.32 1.46
CA THR A 40 -3.28 -6.29 1.99
C THR A 40 -2.91 -7.63 2.61
N HIS A 41 -3.82 -8.26 3.37
CA HIS A 41 -3.64 -9.61 3.92
C HIS A 41 -3.56 -10.69 2.83
N ALA A 42 -4.33 -10.56 1.75
CA ALA A 42 -4.26 -11.48 0.61
C ALA A 42 -2.88 -11.44 -0.07
N VAL A 43 -2.34 -10.25 -0.31
CA VAL A 43 -0.99 -10.07 -0.90
C VAL A 43 0.11 -10.61 0.01
N ALA A 44 0.03 -10.34 1.33
CA ALA A 44 1.02 -10.86 2.29
C ALA A 44 1.08 -12.40 2.34
N ASN A 45 -0.01 -13.09 2.02
CA ASN A 45 -0.05 -14.55 1.95
C ASN A 45 0.33 -15.09 0.56
N GLN A 46 0.24 -14.28 -0.50
CA GLN A 46 0.62 -14.68 -1.85
C GLN A 46 2.15 -14.83 -2.00
N GLY A 47 2.94 -14.09 -1.23
CA GLY A 47 4.40 -14.22 -1.18
C GLY A 47 4.94 -15.43 -0.40
N LYS A 48 4.09 -16.28 0.19
CA LYS A 48 4.53 -17.45 0.99
C LYS A 48 4.89 -18.70 0.18
N TYR A 49 4.63 -18.71 -1.13
CA TYR A 49 4.89 -19.85 -2.02
C TYR A 49 5.87 -19.56 -3.17
N LEU A 50 6.61 -18.44 -3.10
CA LEU A 50 7.75 -18.14 -3.96
C LEU A 50 9.05 -18.31 -3.18
#